data_AF-A0A7S2SC84-F1
#
_entry.id   AF-A0A7S2SC84-F1
#
_cell.length_a   1.000
_cell.length_b   1.000
_cell.length_c   1.000
_cell.angle_alpha   90.00
_cell.angle_beta   90.00
_cell.angle_gamma   90.00
#
_symmetry.space_group_name_H-M   'P 1'
#
loop_
_entity.id
_entity.type
_entity.pdbx_description
1 polymer ?
#
loop_
_entity_poly.entity_id
_entity_poly.type
_entity_poly.pdbx_seq_one_letter_code
_entity_poly.pdbx_strand_id
1 'polypeptide(L)'
;CQEINEDIENKDSEMQEAKSADSSLEMKSGYDVFQADVRQSNATHNWHAFLLDIEFQSFLLGLMHLCLSPSDISSDCDNMDISTPISSPSQVPKRDDLKSEWRLALLNLSLQFFFDVLLHSADKDQLNEWVIKLSSSLNYFKEGGKMFIHELANRTHVVSGNWLRIYCSECPEENSRAAALQLIANVLKVCMTFPDEVKALQSWTQAWNEQMDERNKDTKGRRISPVPTCLEPKWRIYEDPSKIYEGGASSIGIIISYLTHLLEIAPRTWRHIPYLCALLKEIGSLRKEH
;
A
#
# COMPACT_ATOMS: atom_id res chain seq x y z
N CYS A 1 19.08 -5.53 71.58
CA CYS A 1 18.12 -6.13 72.52
C CYS A 1 16.81 -6.31 71.78
N GLN A 2 16.42 -7.57 71.59
CA GLN A 2 15.11 -8.00 71.10
C GLN A 2 14.04 -7.62 72.13
N GLU A 3 12.83 -7.31 71.67
CA GLU A 3 11.58 -7.90 72.20
C GLU A 3 10.41 -7.59 71.25
N ILE A 4 9.70 -8.65 70.90
CA ILE A 4 8.41 -8.73 70.19
C ILE A 4 7.45 -9.40 71.18
N ASN A 5 6.14 -9.20 70.99
CA ASN A 5 4.94 -9.72 71.69
C ASN A 5 4.37 -8.71 72.68
N GLU A 6 3.06 -8.47 72.81
CA GLU A 6 1.80 -9.17 72.53
C GLU A 6 0.73 -8.05 72.80
N ASP A 7 -0.40 -7.87 72.10
CA ASP A 7 -1.62 -8.65 72.28
C ASP A 7 -2.72 -8.15 71.33
N ILE A 8 -3.44 -9.12 70.78
CA ILE A 8 -4.68 -9.01 70.02
C ILE A 8 -5.79 -9.30 71.02
N GLU A 9 -6.66 -8.33 71.35
CA GLU A 9 -7.99 -8.64 71.90
C GLU A 9 -8.92 -7.41 71.82
N ASN A 10 -9.77 -7.39 70.79
CA ASN A 10 -11.21 -7.05 70.88
C ASN A 10 -11.78 -6.93 69.47
N LYS A 11 -12.18 -8.08 68.92
CA LYS A 11 -13.29 -8.18 67.98
C LYS A 11 -14.59 -8.32 68.77
N ASP A 12 -15.68 -7.91 68.13
CA ASP A 12 -17.08 -8.14 68.50
C ASP A 12 -17.80 -6.96 69.15
N SER A 13 -18.10 -5.97 68.32
CA SER A 13 -19.40 -5.28 68.34
C SER A 13 -19.72 -4.81 66.91
N GLU A 14 -20.12 -5.78 66.08
CA GLU A 14 -20.97 -5.49 64.92
C GLU A 14 -22.35 -5.05 65.45
N MET A 15 -22.81 -3.85 65.09
CA MET A 15 -23.98 -3.67 64.22
C MET A 15 -24.35 -2.20 64.10
N GLN A 16 -24.68 -1.80 62.87
CA GLN A 16 -25.46 -0.62 62.49
C GLN A 16 -24.75 0.74 62.52
N GLU A 17 -24.04 1.02 61.43
CA GLU A 17 -24.54 2.09 60.57
C GLU A 17 -24.13 1.75 59.13
N ALA A 18 -25.14 1.50 58.31
CA ALA A 18 -25.00 1.35 56.88
C ALA A 18 -24.34 2.61 56.33
N LYS A 19 -23.02 2.58 56.16
CA LYS A 19 -22.34 3.45 55.19
C LYS A 19 -22.96 3.10 53.85
N SER A 20 -23.88 3.96 53.46
CA SER A 20 -24.40 4.11 52.11
C SER A 20 -23.32 3.69 51.13
N ALA A 21 -23.54 2.55 50.48
CA ALA A 21 -22.96 2.31 49.17
C ALA A 21 -23.53 3.39 48.26
N ASP A 22 -22.93 4.57 48.34
CA ASP A 22 -22.99 5.59 47.31
C ASP A 22 -22.16 5.04 46.17
N SER A 23 -22.71 4.02 45.49
CA SER A 23 -22.44 3.84 44.08
C SER A 23 -23.16 4.99 43.38
N SER A 24 -22.65 6.21 43.58
CA SER A 24 -22.89 7.30 42.66
C SER A 24 -22.39 6.72 41.33
N LEU A 25 -23.32 6.29 40.49
CA LEU A 25 -23.06 6.13 39.07
C LEU A 25 -22.56 7.50 38.64
N GLU A 26 -21.23 7.68 38.62
CA GLU A 26 -20.58 8.87 38.12
C GLU A 26 -21.13 9.04 36.72
N MET A 27 -22.09 9.96 36.56
CA MET A 27 -22.62 10.34 35.26
C MET A 27 -21.48 11.05 34.56
N LYS A 28 -20.59 10.26 33.93
CA LYS A 28 -19.56 10.79 33.05
C LYS A 28 -20.30 11.52 31.94
N SER A 29 -20.06 12.83 31.87
CA SER A 29 -20.61 13.62 30.78
C SER A 29 -20.05 13.08 29.47
N GLY A 30 -20.74 13.33 28.34
CA GLY A 30 -20.19 12.99 27.03
C GLY A 30 -18.78 13.57 26.82
N TYR A 31 -18.49 14.71 27.45
CA TYR A 31 -17.16 15.30 27.47
C TYR A 31 -16.11 14.40 28.14
N ASP A 32 -16.40 13.84 29.32
CA ASP A 32 -15.45 13.00 30.08
C ASP A 32 -15.15 11.67 29.40
N VAL A 33 -16.11 11.16 28.62
CA VAL A 33 -15.96 9.93 27.82
C VAL A 33 -15.01 10.15 26.64
N PHE A 34 -15.12 11.28 25.94
CA PHE A 34 -14.33 11.55 24.72
C PHE A 34 -13.07 12.39 24.95
N GLN A 35 -12.85 12.93 26.15
CA GLN A 35 -11.72 13.84 26.40
C GLN A 35 -10.37 13.20 26.10
N ALA A 36 -10.18 11.92 26.46
CA ALA A 36 -8.93 11.20 26.19
C ALA A 36 -8.69 11.05 24.68
N ASP A 37 -9.71 10.63 23.93
CA ASP A 37 -9.66 10.43 22.48
C ASP A 37 -9.40 11.76 21.75
N VAL A 38 -10.08 12.84 22.16
CA VAL A 38 -9.88 14.18 21.60
C VAL A 38 -8.46 14.68 21.88
N ARG A 39 -7.93 14.48 23.08
CA ARG A 39 -6.54 14.85 23.40
C ARG A 39 -5.54 14.06 22.58
N GLN A 40 -5.75 12.75 22.43
CA GLN A 40 -4.89 11.89 21.61
C GLN A 40 -4.96 12.28 20.13
N SER A 41 -6.15 12.55 19.61
CA SER A 41 -6.36 13.02 18.24
C SER A 41 -5.67 14.36 17.99
N ASN A 42 -5.86 15.34 18.88
CA ASN A 42 -5.22 16.66 18.78
C ASN A 42 -3.69 16.57 18.89
N ALA A 43 -3.17 15.73 19.78
CA ALA A 43 -1.74 15.45 19.85
C ALA A 43 -1.27 14.86 18.51
N THR A 44 -1.90 13.79 18.02
CA THR A 44 -1.53 13.17 16.74
C THR A 44 -1.57 14.16 15.58
N HIS A 45 -2.60 14.99 15.51
CA HIS A 45 -2.71 16.07 14.52
C HIS A 45 -1.51 17.03 14.63
N ASN A 46 -1.19 17.54 15.83
CA ASN A 46 -0.08 18.48 15.99
C ASN A 46 1.28 17.85 15.64
N TRP A 47 1.47 16.56 15.92
CA TRP A 47 2.70 15.84 15.59
C TRP A 47 2.84 15.56 14.10
N HIS A 48 1.74 15.44 13.36
CA HIS A 48 1.74 15.07 11.94
C HIS A 48 1.32 16.20 10.98
N ALA A 49 0.90 17.35 11.48
CA ALA A 49 0.41 18.46 10.65
C ALA A 49 1.45 18.92 9.61
N PHE A 50 2.74 18.80 9.91
CA PHE A 50 3.82 19.12 8.98
C PHE A 50 3.78 18.30 7.68
N LEU A 51 3.16 17.12 7.68
CA LEU A 51 3.02 16.29 6.47
C LEU A 51 2.10 16.95 5.42
N LEU A 52 1.23 17.86 5.86
CA LEU A 52 0.35 18.63 4.98
C LEU A 52 0.98 19.95 4.55
N ASP A 53 2.17 20.27 5.07
CA ASP A 53 2.86 21.52 4.78
C ASP A 53 3.42 21.54 3.35
N ILE A 54 3.28 22.67 2.66
CA ILE A 54 3.69 22.78 1.26
C ILE A 54 5.21 22.72 1.12
N GLU A 55 5.93 23.26 2.10
CA GLU A 55 7.39 23.18 2.19
C GLU A 55 7.86 21.73 2.32
N PHE A 56 7.15 20.90 3.10
CA PHE A 56 7.48 19.49 3.25
C PHE A 56 7.23 18.72 1.94
N GLN A 57 6.12 18.98 1.27
CA GLN A 57 5.81 18.39 -0.03
C GLN A 57 6.88 18.74 -1.07
N SER A 58 7.24 20.02 -1.17
CA SER A 58 8.30 20.49 -2.08
C SER A 58 9.67 19.91 -1.72
N PHE A 59 9.99 19.76 -0.43
CA PHE A 59 11.21 19.09 0.01
C PHE A 59 11.27 17.63 -0.46
N LEU A 60 10.19 16.87 -0.24
CA LEU A 60 10.16 15.46 -0.61
C LEU A 60 10.17 15.26 -2.14
N LEU A 61 9.47 16.12 -2.90
CA LEU A 61 9.57 16.17 -4.36
C LEU A 61 10.99 16.48 -4.83
N GLY A 62 11.64 17.47 -4.21
CA GLY A 62 13.02 17.84 -4.50
C GLY A 62 13.99 16.69 -4.23
N LEU A 63 13.81 15.98 -3.12
CA LEU A 63 14.61 14.81 -2.76
C LEU A 63 14.43 13.68 -3.79
N MET A 64 13.19 13.37 -4.17
CA MET A 64 12.94 12.41 -5.25
C MET A 64 13.60 12.84 -6.55
N HIS A 65 13.47 14.11 -6.94
CA HIS A 65 14.03 14.60 -8.19
C HIS A 65 15.56 14.45 -8.22
N LEU A 66 16.25 14.85 -7.16
CA LEU A 66 17.70 14.75 -7.06
C LEU A 66 18.20 13.30 -7.02
N CYS A 67 17.44 12.41 -6.38
CA CYS A 67 17.91 11.05 -6.08
C CYS A 67 17.45 9.97 -7.06
N LEU A 68 16.27 10.15 -7.68
CA LEU A 68 15.57 9.13 -8.47
C LEU A 68 15.37 9.53 -9.94
N SER A 69 15.69 10.77 -10.32
CA SER A 69 15.68 11.14 -11.74
C SER A 69 16.88 10.51 -12.45
N PRO A 70 16.75 10.19 -13.76
CA PRO A 70 17.90 9.91 -14.60
C PRO A 70 18.85 11.11 -14.48
N SER A 71 19.92 10.95 -13.73
CA SER A 71 20.85 12.04 -13.58
C SER A 71 21.66 12.14 -14.88
N ASP A 72 21.61 13.31 -15.52
CA ASP A 72 22.71 13.85 -16.32
C ASP A 72 23.94 14.09 -15.42
N ILE A 73 24.37 13.08 -14.65
CA ILE A 73 25.72 13.05 -14.11
C ILE A 73 26.58 12.70 -15.31
N SER A 74 26.85 13.75 -16.07
CA SER A 74 27.92 13.81 -17.04
C SER A 74 29.18 13.24 -16.41
N SER A 75 29.85 12.47 -17.24
CA SER A 75 31.18 11.92 -17.11
C SER A 75 32.26 13.01 -16.94
N ASP A 76 32.28 13.74 -15.82
CA ASP A 76 33.24 14.84 -15.65
C ASP A 76 33.77 15.03 -14.23
N CYS A 77 34.04 13.93 -13.52
CA CYS A 77 34.84 13.97 -12.29
C CYS A 77 35.83 12.82 -12.10
N ASP A 78 36.27 12.15 -13.18
CA ASP A 78 37.35 11.13 -13.15
C ASP A 78 38.67 11.70 -13.71
N ASN A 79 39.17 12.76 -13.09
CA ASN A 79 40.58 13.16 -13.20
C ASN A 79 41.07 13.76 -11.88
N MET A 80 41.04 12.96 -10.82
CA MET A 80 41.93 13.16 -9.68
C MET A 80 42.72 11.88 -9.49
N ASP A 81 43.85 11.84 -10.21
CA ASP A 81 44.90 10.85 -10.08
C ASP A 81 45.54 10.99 -8.68
N ILE A 82 45.03 10.20 -7.72
CA ILE A 82 45.69 9.98 -6.44
C ILE A 82 46.08 8.52 -6.39
N SER A 83 47.39 8.33 -6.52
CA SER A 83 48.09 7.05 -6.53
C SER A 83 47.74 6.22 -5.29
N THR A 84 47.36 4.97 -5.52
CA THR A 84 47.06 3.96 -4.50
C THR A 84 48.33 3.46 -3.79
N PRO A 85 48.23 3.10 -2.50
CA PRO A 85 48.97 1.97 -1.98
C PRO A 85 48.01 0.81 -1.65
N ILE A 86 48.43 -0.37 -2.08
CA ILE A 86 47.74 -1.66 -2.03
C ILE A 86 47.76 -2.21 -0.59
N SER A 87 46.62 -2.65 -0.04
CA SER A 87 46.45 -3.97 0.64
C SER A 87 45.11 -4.14 1.36
N SER A 88 44.34 -5.17 0.95
CA SER A 88 43.65 -6.19 1.79
C SER A 88 42.35 -6.70 1.13
N PRO A 89 42.09 -8.03 1.10
CA PRO A 89 40.90 -8.60 0.50
C PRO A 89 39.76 -8.63 1.52
N SER A 90 39.07 -7.50 1.70
CA SER A 90 37.71 -7.53 2.26
C SER A 90 36.75 -7.72 1.09
N GLN A 91 35.86 -8.70 1.18
CA GLN A 91 34.73 -8.85 0.26
C GLN A 91 33.85 -7.59 0.37
N VAL A 92 34.11 -6.62 -0.49
CA VAL A 92 33.30 -5.42 -0.65
C VAL A 92 31.96 -5.88 -1.22
N PRO A 93 30.82 -5.61 -0.56
CA PRO A 93 29.50 -5.81 -1.18
C PRO A 93 29.52 -5.09 -2.52
N LYS A 94 29.05 -5.74 -3.60
CA LYS A 94 29.04 -5.14 -4.93
C LYS A 94 28.42 -3.75 -4.81
N ARG A 95 29.18 -2.72 -5.16
CA ARG A 95 28.90 -1.29 -4.92
C ARG A 95 27.59 -0.80 -5.57
N ASP A 96 26.95 -1.65 -6.38
CA ASP A 96 25.67 -1.40 -7.06
C ASP A 96 24.46 -1.89 -6.26
N ASP A 97 24.60 -2.87 -5.35
CA ASP A 97 23.49 -3.39 -4.54
C ASP A 97 23.07 -2.37 -3.46
N LEU A 98 24.05 -1.77 -2.77
CA LEU A 98 23.82 -0.72 -1.78
C LEU A 98 23.24 0.58 -2.37
N LYS A 99 23.49 0.87 -3.65
CA LYS A 99 22.92 2.05 -4.33
C LYS A 99 21.42 1.90 -4.58
N SER A 100 20.91 0.67 -4.62
CA SER A 100 19.53 0.38 -4.96
C SER A 100 18.62 0.37 -3.73
N GLU A 101 19.12 -0.04 -2.57
CA GLU A 101 18.31 -0.18 -1.34
C GLU A 101 17.78 1.16 -0.81
N TRP A 102 18.62 2.19 -0.69
CA TRP A 102 18.16 3.49 -0.18
C TRP A 102 17.25 4.21 -1.19
N ARG A 103 17.47 4.01 -2.50
CA ARG A 103 16.60 4.54 -3.56
C ARG A 103 15.21 3.91 -3.49
N LEU A 104 15.17 2.60 -3.27
CA LEU A 104 13.94 1.85 -3.07
C LEU A 104 13.22 2.31 -1.79
N ALA A 105 13.95 2.53 -0.69
CA ALA A 105 13.39 3.05 0.55
C ALA A 105 12.81 4.46 0.38
N LEU A 106 13.52 5.35 -0.32
CA LEU A 106 13.04 6.70 -0.64
C LEU A 106 11.78 6.63 -1.52
N LEU A 107 11.80 5.80 -2.56
CA LEU A 107 10.65 5.62 -3.43
C LEU A 107 9.43 5.08 -2.68
N ASN A 108 9.63 4.09 -1.81
CA ASN A 108 8.56 3.54 -0.97
C ASN A 108 8.00 4.60 -0.02
N LEU A 109 8.87 5.39 0.63
CA LEU A 109 8.46 6.52 1.46
C LEU A 109 7.61 7.52 0.66
N SER A 110 8.05 7.88 -0.54
CA SER A 110 7.33 8.80 -1.42
C SER A 110 5.98 8.26 -1.90
N LEU A 111 5.90 6.96 -2.19
CA LEU A 111 4.65 6.30 -2.57
C LEU A 111 3.68 6.22 -1.38
N GLN A 112 4.17 5.87 -0.19
CA GLN A 112 3.37 5.89 1.03
C GLN A 112 2.86 7.29 1.34
N PHE A 113 3.73 8.30 1.26
CA PHE A 113 3.31 9.69 1.44
C PHE A 113 2.25 10.09 0.40
N PHE A 114 2.47 9.75 -0.88
CA PHE A 114 1.53 10.08 -1.95
C PHE A 114 0.15 9.45 -1.69
N PHE A 115 0.08 8.14 -1.45
CA PHE A 115 -1.18 7.44 -1.27
C PHE A 115 -1.82 7.70 0.09
N ASP A 116 -1.07 7.64 1.18
CA ASP A 116 -1.63 7.67 2.53
C ASP A 116 -1.80 9.10 3.08
N VAL A 117 -1.15 10.11 2.47
CA VAL A 117 -1.22 11.52 2.91
C VAL A 117 -1.70 12.45 1.79
N LEU A 118 -0.95 12.59 0.70
CA LEU A 118 -1.20 13.61 -0.32
C LEU A 118 -2.55 13.43 -1.02
N LEU A 119 -2.95 12.20 -1.33
CA LEU A 119 -4.27 11.95 -1.91
C LEU A 119 -5.42 12.26 -0.95
N HIS A 120 -5.14 12.44 0.35
CA HIS A 120 -6.12 12.80 1.38
C HIS A 120 -6.01 14.27 1.82
N SER A 121 -4.99 15.02 1.39
CA SER A 121 -4.84 16.44 1.70
C SER A 121 -5.96 17.29 1.08
N ALA A 122 -6.32 18.41 1.69
CA ALA A 122 -7.23 19.37 1.09
C ALA A 122 -6.57 20.17 -0.05
N ASP A 123 -5.26 20.40 0.05
CA ASP A 123 -4.47 21.08 -0.97
C ASP A 123 -3.99 20.08 -2.03
N LYS A 124 -4.34 20.36 -3.29
CA LYS A 124 -4.02 19.53 -4.46
C LYS A 124 -3.17 20.25 -5.50
N ASP A 125 -2.63 21.42 -5.18
CA ASP A 125 -1.95 22.28 -6.16
C ASP A 125 -0.74 21.58 -6.82
N GLN A 126 -0.04 20.73 -6.07
CA GLN A 126 1.13 19.97 -6.55
C GLN A 126 0.79 18.56 -7.06
N LEU A 127 -0.47 18.11 -7.01
CA LEU A 127 -0.84 16.71 -7.25
C LEU A 127 -0.40 16.21 -8.64
N ASN A 128 -0.57 17.02 -9.68
CA ASN A 128 -0.15 16.65 -11.04
C ASN A 128 1.36 16.54 -11.16
N GLU A 129 2.12 17.42 -10.50
CA GLU A 129 3.58 17.35 -10.49
C GLU A 129 4.06 16.07 -9.82
N TRP A 130 3.45 15.70 -8.70
CA TRP A 130 3.69 14.42 -8.02
C TRP A 130 3.47 13.22 -8.93
N VAL A 131 2.33 13.16 -9.63
CA VAL A 131 2.02 12.06 -10.56
C VAL A 131 3.08 11.97 -11.67
N ILE A 132 3.48 13.10 -12.24
CA ILE A 132 4.51 13.16 -13.30
C ILE A 132 5.85 12.67 -12.74
N LYS A 133 6.32 13.21 -11.62
CA LYS A 133 7.63 12.87 -11.04
C LYS A 133 7.70 11.42 -10.57
N LEU A 134 6.65 10.91 -9.91
CA LEU A 134 6.56 9.49 -9.53
C LEU A 134 6.55 8.59 -10.76
N SER A 135 5.73 8.91 -11.76
CA SER A 135 5.67 8.13 -13.01
C SER A 135 7.04 8.10 -13.70
N SER A 136 7.71 9.24 -13.83
CA SER A 136 9.06 9.30 -14.41
C SER A 136 10.08 8.50 -13.61
N SER A 137 10.06 8.62 -12.27
CA SER A 137 10.99 7.90 -11.38
C SER A 137 10.79 6.39 -11.45
N LEU A 138 9.53 5.92 -11.49
CA LEU A 138 9.19 4.50 -11.58
C LEU A 138 9.45 3.90 -12.97
N ASN A 139 9.32 4.70 -14.03
CA ASN A 139 9.71 4.30 -15.38
C ASN A 139 11.24 4.16 -15.51
N TYR A 140 11.99 5.07 -14.88
CA TYR A 140 13.45 5.04 -14.89
C TYR A 140 14.01 3.92 -14.01
N PHE A 141 13.57 3.85 -12.75
CA PHE A 141 13.93 2.82 -11.80
C PHE A 141 12.89 1.70 -11.78
N LYS A 142 12.93 0.86 -12.81
CA LYS A 142 11.90 -0.16 -13.09
C LYS A 142 11.72 -1.17 -11.96
N GLU A 143 12.78 -1.51 -11.23
CA GLU A 143 12.74 -2.40 -10.06
C GLU A 143 11.82 -1.83 -8.98
N GLY A 144 11.86 -0.51 -8.76
CA GLY A 144 10.94 0.19 -7.88
C GLY A 144 9.49 0.13 -8.38
N GLY A 145 9.29 0.23 -9.70
CA GLY A 145 8.00 0.01 -10.34
C GLY A 145 7.45 -1.40 -10.11
N LYS A 146 8.28 -2.42 -10.32
CA LYS A 146 7.93 -3.83 -10.06
C LYS A 146 7.54 -4.05 -8.59
N MET A 147 8.37 -3.56 -7.67
CA MET A 147 8.10 -3.62 -6.22
C MET A 147 6.77 -2.98 -5.84
N PHE A 148 6.47 -1.80 -6.41
CA PHE A 148 5.20 -1.12 -6.15
C PHE A 148 3.99 -1.96 -6.60
N ILE A 149 4.05 -2.60 -7.76
CA ILE A 149 2.96 -3.46 -8.24
C ILE A 149 2.83 -4.73 -7.39
N HIS A 150 3.95 -5.31 -6.94
CA HIS A 150 3.91 -6.43 -5.98
C HIS A 150 3.24 -6.03 -4.67
N GLU A 151 3.58 -4.86 -4.13
CA GLU A 151 2.97 -4.31 -2.92
C GLU A 151 1.48 -4.02 -3.12
N LEU A 152 1.11 -3.46 -4.27
CA LEU A 152 -0.29 -3.22 -4.63
C LEU A 152 -1.10 -4.52 -4.68
N ALA A 153 -0.52 -5.59 -5.24
CA ALA A 153 -1.11 -6.92 -5.28
C ALA A 153 -1.24 -7.52 -3.86
N ASN A 154 -0.20 -7.44 -3.03
CA ASN A 154 -0.25 -7.86 -1.62
C ASN A 154 -1.38 -7.16 -0.86
N ARG A 155 -1.55 -5.85 -1.09
CA ARG A 155 -2.58 -5.03 -0.45
C ARG A 155 -4.01 -5.40 -0.84
N THR A 156 -4.22 -6.18 -1.90
CA THR A 156 -5.57 -6.63 -2.27
C THR A 156 -6.21 -7.56 -1.23
N HIS A 157 -5.39 -8.22 -0.41
CA HIS A 157 -5.83 -9.17 0.62
C HIS A 157 -6.15 -8.53 1.97
N VAL A 158 -5.78 -7.26 2.17
CA VAL A 158 -6.10 -6.51 3.39
C VAL A 158 -7.27 -5.57 3.15
N VAL A 159 -8.08 -5.36 4.20
CA VAL A 159 -9.22 -4.44 4.14
C VAL A 159 -8.74 -2.99 4.27
N SER A 160 -7.88 -2.73 5.25
CA SER A 160 -7.25 -1.42 5.47
C SER A 160 -6.01 -1.26 4.60
N GLY A 161 -5.82 -0.09 3.99
CA GLY A 161 -4.64 0.22 3.17
C GLY A 161 -4.67 -0.36 1.75
N ASN A 162 -5.79 -0.92 1.32
CA ASN A 162 -6.00 -1.38 -0.04
C ASN A 162 -6.28 -0.20 -0.98
N TRP A 163 -5.21 0.33 -1.56
CA TRP A 163 -5.29 1.50 -2.44
C TRP A 163 -6.20 1.27 -3.65
N LEU A 164 -6.22 0.07 -4.24
CA LEU A 164 -7.12 -0.23 -5.36
C LEU A 164 -8.58 -0.09 -4.96
N ARG A 165 -8.98 -0.65 -3.81
CA ARG A 165 -10.34 -0.48 -3.28
C ARG A 165 -10.69 0.98 -3.05
N ILE A 166 -9.78 1.69 -2.37
CA ILE A 166 -9.98 3.10 -2.00
C ILE A 166 -10.23 3.92 -3.27
N TYR A 167 -9.33 3.89 -4.25
CA TYR A 167 -9.43 4.80 -5.40
C TYR A 167 -10.35 4.31 -6.53
N CYS A 168 -10.69 3.02 -6.60
CA CYS A 168 -11.68 2.54 -7.56
C CYS A 168 -13.12 2.60 -7.04
N SER A 169 -13.35 2.69 -5.71
CA SER A 169 -14.70 2.48 -5.16
C SER A 169 -15.10 3.35 -3.96
N GLU A 170 -14.18 3.86 -3.16
CA GLU A 170 -14.51 4.54 -1.88
C GLU A 170 -14.12 6.01 -1.83
N CYS A 171 -13.10 6.42 -2.58
CA CYS A 171 -12.59 7.79 -2.61
C CYS A 171 -13.65 8.69 -3.26
N PRO A 172 -14.18 9.71 -2.54
CA PRO A 172 -15.20 10.60 -3.09
C PRO A 172 -14.62 11.62 -4.07
N GLU A 173 -13.34 11.96 -3.94
CA GLU A 173 -12.67 13.02 -4.68
C GLU A 173 -12.17 12.55 -6.05
N GLU A 174 -12.59 13.27 -7.11
CA GLU A 174 -12.27 12.98 -8.50
C GLU A 174 -10.78 13.11 -8.83
N ASN A 175 -10.15 14.22 -8.42
CA ASN A 175 -8.73 14.47 -8.70
C ASN A 175 -7.84 13.39 -8.08
N SER A 176 -8.12 13.00 -6.84
CA SER A 176 -7.37 11.97 -6.13
C SER A 176 -7.52 10.59 -6.78
N ARG A 177 -8.74 10.22 -7.21
CA ARG A 177 -8.96 8.99 -8.00
C ARG A 177 -8.17 9.01 -9.31
N ALA A 178 -8.28 10.10 -10.07
CA ALA A 178 -7.62 10.22 -11.37
C ALA A 178 -6.09 10.09 -11.23
N ALA A 179 -5.50 10.82 -10.28
CA ALA A 179 -4.05 10.79 -10.01
C ALA A 179 -3.56 9.40 -9.59
N ALA A 180 -4.25 8.75 -8.64
CA ALA A 180 -3.91 7.40 -8.17
C ALA A 180 -3.93 6.38 -9.32
N LEU A 181 -5.02 6.36 -10.08
CA LEU A 181 -5.24 5.36 -11.13
C LEU A 181 -4.35 5.60 -12.34
N GLN A 182 -4.05 6.86 -12.67
CA GLN A 182 -3.06 7.21 -13.69
C GLN A 182 -1.67 6.68 -13.30
N LEU A 183 -1.25 6.91 -12.05
CA LEU A 183 0.04 6.40 -11.57
C LEU A 183 0.06 4.86 -11.60
N ILE A 184 -0.96 4.20 -11.07
CA ILE A 184 -1.06 2.72 -11.07
C ILE A 184 -1.01 2.16 -12.50
N ALA A 185 -1.79 2.72 -13.43
CA ALA A 185 -1.80 2.30 -14.82
C ALA A 185 -0.43 2.44 -15.49
N ASN A 186 0.26 3.57 -15.26
CA ASN A 186 1.61 3.80 -15.77
C ASN A 186 2.61 2.76 -15.23
N VAL A 187 2.54 2.42 -13.95
CA VAL A 187 3.50 1.47 -13.36
C VAL A 187 3.18 0.02 -13.73
N LEU A 188 1.91 -0.32 -13.99
CA LEU A 188 1.54 -1.60 -14.58
C LEU A 188 2.22 -1.80 -15.95
N LYS A 189 2.32 -0.75 -16.78
CA LYS A 189 3.09 -0.79 -18.05
C LYS A 189 4.56 -1.13 -17.80
N VAL A 190 5.18 -0.53 -16.79
CA VAL A 190 6.57 -0.83 -16.41
C VAL A 190 6.73 -2.28 -16.00
N CYS A 191 5.82 -2.79 -15.16
CA CYS A 191 5.84 -4.16 -14.66
C CYS A 191 5.74 -5.19 -15.79
N MET A 192 4.95 -4.90 -16.83
CA MET A 192 4.86 -5.72 -18.06
C MET A 192 6.16 -5.81 -18.86
N THR A 193 7.16 -4.95 -18.61
CA THR A 193 8.48 -5.07 -19.24
C THR A 193 9.36 -6.16 -18.62
N PHE A 194 8.95 -6.74 -17.47
CA PHE A 194 9.68 -7.82 -16.81
C PHE A 194 9.25 -9.20 -17.31
N PRO A 195 10.18 -10.02 -17.85
CA PRO A 195 9.85 -11.34 -18.40
C PRO A 195 9.22 -12.30 -17.39
N ASP A 196 9.66 -12.25 -16.13
CA ASP A 196 9.13 -13.13 -15.08
C ASP A 196 7.65 -12.86 -14.80
N GLU A 197 7.26 -11.58 -14.72
CA GLU A 197 5.86 -11.19 -14.54
C GLU A 197 5.03 -11.58 -15.76
N VAL A 198 5.55 -11.39 -16.97
CA VAL A 198 4.86 -11.81 -18.20
C VAL A 198 4.63 -13.32 -18.22
N LYS A 199 5.62 -14.12 -17.81
CA LYS A 199 5.50 -15.58 -17.72
C LYS A 199 4.52 -16.01 -16.64
N ALA A 200 4.55 -15.37 -15.46
CA ALA A 200 3.60 -15.62 -14.39
C ALA A 200 2.17 -15.27 -14.84
N LEU A 201 1.98 -14.14 -15.53
CA LEU A 201 0.70 -13.70 -16.06
C LEU A 201 0.16 -14.63 -17.13
N GLN A 202 1.03 -15.16 -18.00
CA GLN A 202 0.66 -16.20 -18.97
C GLN A 202 0.16 -17.48 -18.26
N SER A 203 0.84 -17.89 -17.19
CA SER A 203 0.43 -19.06 -16.39
C SER A 203 -0.91 -18.82 -15.72
N TRP A 204 -1.11 -17.63 -15.13
CA TRP A 204 -2.40 -17.20 -14.58
C TRP A 204 -3.50 -17.18 -15.65
N THR A 205 -3.21 -16.66 -16.84
CA THR A 205 -4.16 -16.59 -17.96
C THR A 205 -4.55 -17.98 -18.45
N GLN A 206 -3.59 -18.90 -18.54
CA GLN A 206 -3.86 -20.29 -18.89
C GLN A 206 -4.76 -20.95 -17.84
N ALA A 207 -4.44 -20.79 -16.56
CA ALA A 207 -5.25 -21.29 -15.45
C ALA A 207 -6.68 -20.76 -15.48
N TRP A 208 -6.85 -19.46 -15.76
CA TRP A 208 -8.17 -18.85 -15.91
C TRP A 208 -8.97 -19.46 -17.06
N ASN A 209 -8.34 -19.68 -18.22
CA ASN A 209 -8.99 -20.31 -19.36
C ASN A 209 -9.39 -21.76 -19.07
N GLU A 210 -8.50 -22.54 -18.45
CA GLU A 210 -8.79 -23.93 -18.03
C GLU A 210 -9.99 -23.99 -17.08
N GLN A 211 -10.03 -23.11 -16.08
CA GLN A 211 -11.15 -22.97 -15.15
C GLN A 211 -12.47 -22.65 -15.87
N MET A 212 -12.44 -21.69 -16.79
CA MET A 212 -13.62 -21.32 -17.57
C MET A 212 -14.08 -22.45 -18.50
N ASP A 213 -13.15 -23.22 -19.07
CA ASP A 213 -13.46 -24.39 -19.91
C ASP A 213 -14.07 -25.55 -19.11
N GLU A 214 -13.53 -25.87 -17.93
CA GLU A 214 -14.11 -26.87 -17.02
C GLU A 214 -15.53 -26.48 -16.63
N ARG A 215 -15.71 -25.22 -16.25
CA ARG A 215 -17.02 -24.67 -15.91
C ARG A 215 -18.01 -24.68 -17.07
N ASN A 216 -17.56 -24.36 -18.28
CA ASN A 216 -18.40 -24.39 -19.49
C ASN A 216 -18.84 -25.82 -19.84
N LYS A 217 -18.00 -26.84 -19.56
CA LYS A 217 -18.37 -28.26 -19.73
C LYS A 217 -19.46 -28.66 -18.73
N ASP A 218 -19.34 -28.22 -17.48
CA ASP A 218 -20.29 -28.55 -16.40
C ASP A 218 -21.63 -27.81 -16.50
N THR A 219 -21.64 -26.65 -17.16
CA THR A 219 -22.86 -25.83 -17.34
C THR A 219 -23.63 -26.11 -18.63
N LYS A 220 -23.26 -27.16 -19.40
CA LYS A 220 -24.05 -27.63 -20.57
C LYS A 220 -25.47 -28.03 -20.13
N GLY A 221 -26.39 -27.06 -20.15
CA GLY A 221 -27.80 -27.22 -19.77
C GLY A 221 -28.30 -26.29 -18.65
N ARG A 222 -27.43 -25.58 -17.92
CA ARG A 222 -27.84 -24.60 -16.89
C ARG A 222 -27.73 -23.18 -17.43
N ARG A 223 -28.85 -22.45 -17.44
CA ARG A 223 -28.87 -21.03 -17.81
C ARG A 223 -28.19 -20.21 -16.71
N ILE A 224 -26.98 -19.76 -17.00
CA ILE A 224 -26.23 -18.70 -16.30
C ILE A 224 -25.68 -19.14 -14.94
N SER A 225 -24.37 -19.25 -14.85
CA SER A 225 -23.63 -19.42 -13.59
C SER A 225 -22.71 -18.20 -13.42
N PRO A 226 -22.64 -17.55 -12.25
CA PRO A 226 -21.90 -16.29 -12.03
C PRO A 226 -20.39 -16.42 -12.24
N VAL A 227 -19.83 -15.72 -13.23
CA VAL A 227 -18.39 -15.78 -13.57
C VAL A 227 -17.54 -15.60 -12.30
N PRO A 228 -16.51 -16.44 -12.07
CA PRO A 228 -15.70 -16.32 -10.88
C PRO A 228 -14.92 -15.00 -10.88
N THR A 229 -14.57 -14.50 -9.71
CA THR A 229 -13.79 -13.27 -9.53
C THR A 229 -12.32 -13.53 -9.22
N CYS A 230 -11.95 -14.78 -8.97
CA CYS A 230 -10.60 -15.25 -8.67
C CYS A 230 -10.41 -16.68 -9.17
N LEU A 231 -9.18 -17.18 -9.09
CA LEU A 231 -8.88 -18.57 -9.38
C LEU A 231 -9.38 -19.49 -8.25
N GLU A 232 -10.06 -20.56 -8.64
CA GLU A 232 -10.57 -21.61 -7.77
C GLU A 232 -9.41 -22.38 -7.11
N PRO A 233 -9.65 -23.14 -6.01
CA PRO A 233 -8.60 -23.74 -5.19
C PRO A 233 -7.52 -24.53 -5.95
N LYS A 234 -7.88 -25.14 -7.09
CA LYS A 234 -6.96 -25.87 -7.97
C LYS A 234 -5.85 -24.99 -8.57
N TRP A 235 -6.17 -23.75 -8.93
CA TRP A 235 -5.26 -22.82 -9.59
C TRP A 235 -4.85 -21.63 -8.71
N ARG A 236 -5.34 -21.58 -7.47
CA ARG A 236 -5.11 -20.49 -6.52
C ARG A 236 -3.62 -20.18 -6.25
N ILE A 237 -2.73 -21.13 -6.54
CA ILE A 237 -1.28 -20.92 -6.44
C ILE A 237 -0.77 -19.74 -7.29
N TYR A 238 -1.45 -19.41 -8.40
CA TYR A 238 -1.07 -18.31 -9.29
C TYR A 238 -1.54 -16.93 -8.78
N GLU A 239 -2.33 -16.92 -7.70
CA GLU A 239 -2.83 -15.73 -7.00
C GLU A 239 -2.33 -15.65 -5.55
N ASP A 240 -1.32 -16.45 -5.19
CA ASP A 240 -0.75 -16.45 -3.86
C ASP A 240 0.28 -15.32 -3.72
N PRO A 241 0.03 -14.28 -2.89
CA PRO A 241 0.93 -13.14 -2.79
C PRO A 241 2.32 -13.52 -2.25
N SER A 242 2.40 -14.59 -1.46
CA SER A 242 3.68 -15.09 -0.94
C SER A 242 4.61 -15.60 -2.03
N LYS A 243 4.07 -15.96 -3.20
CA LYS A 243 4.81 -16.50 -4.35
C LYS A 243 5.14 -15.48 -5.42
N ILE A 244 4.76 -14.22 -5.22
CA ILE A 244 5.02 -13.13 -6.19
C ILE A 244 6.53 -12.98 -6.43
N TYR A 245 7.33 -12.89 -5.37
CA TYR A 245 8.79 -12.67 -5.49
C TYR A 245 9.53 -13.89 -6.05
N GLU A 246 8.95 -15.08 -5.93
CA GLU A 246 9.48 -16.32 -6.50
C GLU A 246 9.06 -16.54 -7.97
N GLY A 247 8.22 -15.66 -8.52
CA GLY A 247 7.66 -15.78 -9.87
C GLY A 247 6.60 -16.87 -10.01
N GLY A 248 6.09 -17.40 -8.89
CA GLY A 248 5.03 -18.42 -8.86
C GLY A 248 3.62 -17.84 -8.99
N ALA A 249 3.45 -16.56 -8.68
CA ALA A 249 2.19 -15.82 -8.81
C ALA A 249 2.40 -14.52 -9.58
N SER A 250 1.38 -14.09 -10.33
CA SER A 250 1.41 -12.84 -11.08
C SER A 250 0.79 -11.73 -10.26
N SER A 251 1.54 -10.65 -10.05
CA SER A 251 1.01 -9.46 -9.38
C SER A 251 -0.11 -8.82 -10.19
N ILE A 252 0.04 -8.79 -11.51
CA ILE A 252 -0.97 -8.25 -12.42
C ILE A 252 -2.21 -9.16 -12.45
N GLY A 253 -2.03 -10.49 -12.45
CA GLY A 253 -3.13 -11.45 -12.35
C GLY A 253 -3.94 -11.27 -11.07
N ILE A 254 -3.28 -11.14 -9.91
CA ILE A 254 -3.93 -10.84 -8.62
C ILE A 254 -4.73 -9.53 -8.69
N ILE A 255 -4.15 -8.48 -9.29
CA ILE A 255 -4.84 -7.20 -9.48
C ILE A 255 -6.06 -7.37 -10.38
N ILE A 256 -5.97 -8.10 -11.50
CA ILE A 256 -7.09 -8.36 -12.41
C ILE A 256 -8.23 -9.09 -11.68
N SER A 257 -7.91 -10.12 -10.90
CA SER A 257 -8.91 -10.82 -10.08
C SER A 257 -9.56 -9.87 -9.08
N TYR A 258 -8.77 -9.03 -8.42
CA TYR A 258 -9.30 -8.03 -7.51
C TYR A 258 -10.20 -7.00 -8.19
N LEU A 259 -9.85 -6.50 -9.38
CA LEU A 259 -10.70 -5.61 -10.17
C LEU A 259 -12.01 -6.30 -10.59
N THR A 260 -11.96 -7.60 -10.87
CA THR A 260 -13.16 -8.41 -11.15
C THR A 260 -14.07 -8.49 -9.92
N HIS A 261 -13.48 -8.65 -8.72
CA HIS A 261 -14.22 -8.55 -7.46
C HIS A 261 -14.86 -7.17 -7.26
N LEU A 262 -14.13 -6.09 -7.56
CA LEU A 262 -14.67 -4.73 -7.50
C LEU A 262 -15.83 -4.52 -8.50
N LEU A 263 -15.76 -5.13 -9.69
CA LEU A 263 -16.87 -5.11 -10.66
C LEU A 263 -18.12 -5.83 -10.14
N GLU A 264 -17.97 -6.91 -9.37
CA GLU A 264 -19.11 -7.64 -8.79
C GLU A 264 -19.86 -6.79 -7.75
N ILE A 265 -19.13 -5.98 -6.98
CA ILE A 265 -19.71 -5.05 -5.99
C ILE A 265 -20.06 -3.68 -6.56
N ALA A 266 -19.69 -3.40 -7.82
CA ALA A 266 -19.87 -2.12 -8.50
C ALA A 266 -21.30 -1.54 -8.44
N PRO A 267 -22.39 -2.33 -8.52
CA PRO A 267 -23.74 -1.79 -8.36
C PRO A 267 -23.96 -1.02 -7.05
N ARG A 268 -23.17 -1.32 -6.00
CA ARG A 268 -23.20 -0.61 -4.71
C ARG A 268 -22.33 0.66 -4.71
N THR A 269 -21.36 0.76 -5.61
CA THR A 269 -20.40 1.87 -5.73
C THR A 269 -20.53 2.60 -7.07
N TRP A 270 -21.75 2.62 -7.64
CA TRP A 270 -22.05 3.07 -9.01
C TRP A 270 -21.42 4.41 -9.40
N ARG A 271 -21.33 5.35 -8.44
CA ARG A 271 -20.79 6.70 -8.63
C ARG A 271 -19.30 6.72 -9.03
N HIS A 272 -18.56 5.66 -8.75
CA HIS A 272 -17.12 5.57 -8.96
C HIS A 272 -16.73 4.59 -10.08
N ILE A 273 -17.71 3.91 -10.70
CA ILE A 273 -17.51 2.95 -11.79
C ILE A 273 -16.72 3.50 -12.99
N PRO A 274 -16.89 4.76 -13.45
CA PRO A 274 -16.16 5.26 -14.61
C PRO A 274 -14.63 5.14 -14.46
N TYR A 275 -14.12 5.27 -13.24
CA TYR A 275 -12.71 5.17 -12.91
C TYR A 275 -12.19 3.73 -12.93
N LEU A 276 -12.98 2.79 -12.39
CA LEU A 276 -12.71 1.36 -12.52
C LEU A 276 -12.67 0.93 -14.01
N CYS A 277 -13.64 1.39 -14.80
CA CYS A 277 -13.67 1.15 -16.24
C CYS A 277 -12.50 1.82 -16.98
N ALA A 278 -12.09 3.02 -16.58
CA ALA A 278 -10.93 3.71 -17.14
C ALA A 278 -9.65 2.93 -16.86
N LEU A 279 -9.43 2.46 -15.63
CA LEU A 279 -8.29 1.62 -15.28
C LEU A 279 -8.29 0.32 -16.10
N LEU A 280 -9.44 -0.36 -16.23
CA LEU A 280 -9.55 -1.57 -17.05
C LEU A 280 -9.25 -1.31 -18.53
N LYS A 281 -9.66 -0.14 -19.05
CA LYS A 281 -9.33 0.28 -20.42
C LYS A 281 -7.83 0.49 -20.59
N GLU A 282 -7.16 1.12 -19.63
CA GLU A 282 -5.70 1.30 -19.63
C GLU A 282 -4.96 -0.04 -19.50
N ILE A 283 -5.44 -0.96 -18.67
CA ILE A 283 -4.89 -2.32 -18.56
C ILE A 283 -5.08 -3.10 -19.87
N GLY A 284 -6.24 -2.94 -20.53
CA GLY A 284 -6.52 -3.56 -21.82
C GLY A 284 -5.70 -2.97 -22.98
N SER A 285 -5.18 -1.75 -22.84
CA SER A 285 -4.37 -1.09 -23.87
C SER A 285 -2.87 -1.41 -23.78
N LEU A 286 -2.41 -2.06 -22.68
CA LEU A 286 -1.01 -2.38 -22.40
C LEU A 286 -0.27 -3.12 -23.55
N ARG A 287 -0.99 -3.79 -24.45
CA ARG A 287 -0.39 -4.55 -25.56
C ARG A 287 -0.14 -3.74 -26.84
N LYS A 288 -0.72 -2.54 -26.97
CA LYS A 288 -0.74 -1.80 -28.26
C LYS A 288 0.48 -0.90 -28.51
N GLU A 289 1.41 -0.80 -27.56
CA GLU A 289 2.56 0.13 -27.62
C GLU A 289 3.91 -0.57 -27.92
N HIS A 290 3.90 -1.80 -28.45
CA HIS A 290 5.09 -2.50 -28.94
C HIS A 290 4.93 -2.93 -30.41
#